data_AF-A0A2E8J361-F1
#
_entry.id   AF-A0A2E8J361-F1
#
_cell.length_a   1.000
_cell.length_b   1.000
_cell.length_c   1.000
_cell.angle_alpha   90.00
_cell.angle_beta   90.00
_cell.angle_gamma   90.00
#
_symmetry.space_group_name_H-M   'P 1'
#
loop_
_entity.id
_entity.type
_entity.pdbx_description
1 polymer ?
#
loop_
_entity_poly.entity_id
_entity_poly.type
_entity_poly.pdbx_seq_one_letter_code
_entity_poly.pdbx_strand_id
1 'polypeptide(L)'
;MLSTAGTYVQGQVAYCYQDDTGIRAIPRDTPLEKIRFSHITENYLVEARQDPSTVFPLESLRTLQQEGVIGELADNYYSCMGGIYSQKRVERELVPNLTNAIEQQELDLLLLVPL
;
A
#
# COMPACT_ATOMS: atom_id res chain seq x y z
N MET A 1 -3.96 -2.87 5.99
CA MET A 1 -3.94 -1.53 5.33
C MET A 1 -3.69 -1.72 3.85
N LEU A 2 -4.35 -0.90 3.03
CA LEU A 2 -4.14 -0.77 1.58
C LEU A 2 -3.71 0.68 1.27
N SER A 3 -2.66 0.87 0.47
CA SER A 3 -2.28 2.19 -0.04
C SER A 3 -2.27 2.21 -1.58
N THR A 4 -2.86 3.24 -2.18
CA THR A 4 -2.88 3.42 -3.64
C THR A 4 -1.76 4.33 -4.16
N ALA A 5 -0.82 4.71 -3.29
CA ALA A 5 0.30 5.60 -3.63
C ALA A 5 1.41 4.95 -4.49
N GLY A 6 1.20 3.72 -4.98
CA GLY A 6 2.24 2.98 -5.70
C GLY A 6 3.44 2.66 -4.81
N THR A 7 3.19 2.30 -3.55
CA THR A 7 4.21 1.96 -2.55
C THR A 7 4.79 0.58 -2.82
N TYR A 8 6.11 0.46 -2.73
CA TYR A 8 6.81 -0.82 -2.83
C TYR A 8 8.07 -0.82 -1.95
N VAL A 9 8.63 -2.00 -1.70
CA VAL A 9 9.87 -2.15 -0.93
C VAL A 9 11.06 -2.20 -1.87
N GLN A 10 12.17 -1.57 -1.50
CA GLN A 10 13.44 -1.68 -2.23
C GLN A 10 13.78 -3.16 -2.52
N GLY A 11 14.01 -3.46 -3.81
CA GLY A 11 14.24 -4.82 -4.31
C GLY A 11 13.01 -5.45 -4.97
N GLN A 12 11.80 -4.92 -4.71
CA GLN A 12 10.61 -5.24 -5.51
C GLN A 12 10.62 -4.47 -6.84
N VAL A 13 9.86 -4.99 -7.80
CA VAL A 13 9.64 -4.32 -9.08
C VAL A 13 8.76 -3.09 -8.85
N ALA A 14 9.22 -1.92 -9.29
CA ALA A 14 8.43 -0.68 -9.27
C ALA A 14 7.19 -0.79 -10.17
N TYR A 15 6.13 -0.06 -9.86
CA TYR A 15 4.96 0.01 -10.73
C TYR A 15 5.28 0.74 -12.03
N CYS A 16 4.68 0.29 -13.14
CA CYS A 16 4.67 1.04 -14.39
C CYS A 16 3.48 2.00 -14.45
N TYR A 17 3.57 3.05 -15.27
CA TYR A 17 2.51 4.05 -15.37
C TYR A 17 1.33 3.65 -16.26
N GLN A 18 1.40 2.47 -16.91
CA GLN A 18 0.43 2.03 -17.91
C GLN A 18 -0.56 1.02 -17.31
N ASP A 19 -1.50 1.53 -16.52
CA ASP A 19 -2.56 0.71 -15.90
C ASP A 19 -1.98 -0.54 -15.20
N ASP A 20 -1.00 -0.37 -14.31
CA ASP A 20 -0.40 -1.48 -13.56
C ASP A 20 -1.43 -2.04 -12.56
N THR A 21 -1.89 -3.27 -12.80
CA THR A 21 -2.86 -3.97 -11.94
C THR A 21 -2.20 -4.89 -10.92
N GLY A 22 -0.87 -4.87 -10.84
CA GLY A 22 -0.11 -5.61 -9.86
C GLY A 22 -0.34 -5.08 -8.44
N ILE A 23 -0.11 -5.95 -7.47
CA ILE A 23 -0.08 -5.59 -6.05
C ILE A 23 1.32 -5.80 -5.49
N ARG A 24 1.65 -5.11 -4.40
CA ARG A 24 2.83 -5.38 -3.60
C ARG A 24 2.41 -5.67 -2.16
N ALA A 25 2.89 -6.79 -1.63
CA ALA A 25 2.85 -7.07 -0.21
C ALA A 25 4.06 -6.39 0.44
N ILE A 26 3.82 -5.69 1.54
CA ILE A 26 4.82 -4.95 2.31
C ILE A 26 4.75 -5.51 3.73
N PRO A 27 5.78 -6.27 4.17
CA PRO A 27 5.84 -6.79 5.53
C PRO A 27 5.69 -5.67 6.57
N ARG A 28 4.95 -5.91 7.65
CA ARG A 28 4.63 -4.88 8.66
C ARG A 28 5.85 -4.27 9.34
N ASP A 29 6.96 -5.01 9.37
CA ASP A 29 8.24 -4.66 9.96
C ASP A 29 9.21 -4.02 8.95
N THR A 30 8.76 -3.75 7.72
CA THR A 30 9.58 -3.07 6.71
C THR A 30 10.10 -1.74 7.27
N PRO A 31 11.43 -1.51 7.22
CA PRO A 31 12.02 -0.23 7.60
C PRO A 31 11.60 0.90 6.64
N LEU A 32 11.33 2.10 7.17
CA LEU A 32 10.87 3.23 6.36
C LEU A 32 11.87 3.60 5.26
N GLU A 33 13.17 3.51 5.53
CA GLU A 33 14.24 3.79 4.58
C GLU A 33 14.27 2.83 3.38
N LYS A 34 13.53 1.72 3.44
CA LYS A 34 13.35 0.78 2.32
C LYS A 34 12.05 1.02 1.54
N ILE A 35 11.15 1.88 2.02
CA ILE A 35 9.92 2.21 1.31
C ILE A 35 10.24 3.10 0.11
N ARG A 36 9.66 2.78 -1.04
CA ARG A 36 9.79 3.50 -2.30
C ARG A 36 8.41 3.71 -2.90
N PHE A 37 8.31 4.65 -3.84
CA PHE A 37 7.08 5.02 -4.50
C PHE A 37 7.27 5.13 -6.01
N SER A 38 6.32 4.61 -6.78
CA SER A 38 6.21 4.80 -8.23
C SER A 38 4.73 4.96 -8.57
N HIS A 39 4.33 6.16 -8.97
CA HIS A 39 2.94 6.50 -9.25
C HIS A 39 2.85 7.41 -10.47
N ILE A 40 1.77 7.34 -11.24
CA ILE A 40 1.61 8.20 -12.43
C ILE A 40 1.59 9.70 -12.08
N THR A 41 1.14 10.05 -10.87
CA THR A 41 1.16 11.41 -10.33
C THR A 41 2.43 11.69 -9.53
N GLU A 42 3.60 11.54 -10.16
CA GLU A 42 4.90 11.67 -9.48
C GLU A 42 5.10 12.97 -8.69
N ASN A 43 4.47 14.06 -9.14
CA ASN A 43 4.55 15.36 -8.48
C ASN A 43 3.91 15.37 -7.09
N TYR A 44 3.02 14.43 -6.76
CA TYR A 44 2.44 14.26 -5.42
C TYR A 44 3.27 13.35 -4.50
N LEU A 45 4.39 12.82 -4.99
CA LEU A 45 5.27 11.96 -4.21
C LEU A 45 6.44 12.72 -3.57
N VAL A 46 6.53 14.04 -3.72
CA VAL A 46 7.66 14.83 -3.19
C VAL A 46 7.72 14.69 -1.67
N GLU A 47 6.59 14.89 -1.00
CA GLU A 47 6.42 14.76 0.44
C GLU A 47 6.57 13.30 0.86
N ALA A 48 5.95 12.36 0.15
CA ALA A 48 6.06 10.93 0.42
C ALA A 48 7.50 10.41 0.36
N ARG A 49 8.32 10.94 -0.55
CA ARG A 49 9.75 10.59 -0.67
C ARG A 49 10.59 11.18 0.47
N GLN A 50 10.14 12.25 1.11
CA GLN A 50 10.78 12.84 2.29
C GLN A 50 10.34 12.13 3.57
N ASP A 51 9.03 11.89 3.69
CA ASP A 51 8.40 11.17 4.79
C ASP A 51 7.34 10.18 4.24
N PRO A 52 7.69 8.88 4.16
CA PRO A 52 6.77 7.84 3.71
C PRO A 52 5.47 7.75 4.53
N SER A 53 5.46 8.20 5.78
CA SER A 53 4.30 8.11 6.67
C SER A 53 3.12 8.97 6.21
N THR A 54 3.35 9.94 5.32
CA THR A 54 2.31 10.80 4.72
C THR A 54 1.28 10.02 3.89
N VAL A 55 1.70 8.92 3.25
CA VAL A 55 0.86 8.09 2.37
C VAL A 55 0.92 6.59 2.72
N PHE A 56 1.77 6.24 3.68
CA PHE A 56 1.99 4.88 4.16
C PHE A 56 2.31 4.89 5.68
N PRO A 57 1.31 5.14 6.55
CA PRO A 57 1.48 5.50 7.98
C PRO A 57 1.87 4.32 8.89
N LEU A 58 2.97 3.64 8.57
CA LEU A 58 3.47 2.48 9.32
C LEU A 58 3.74 2.80 10.79
N GLU A 59 4.44 3.91 11.05
CA GLU A 59 4.81 4.29 12.40
C GLU A 59 3.58 4.66 13.23
N SER A 60 2.64 5.42 12.68
CA SER A 60 1.39 5.76 13.36
C SER A 60 0.59 4.51 13.73
N LEU A 61 0.48 3.54 12.81
CA LEU A 61 -0.20 2.27 13.11
C LEU A 61 0.52 1.48 14.23
N ARG A 62 1.85 1.41 14.20
CA ARG A 62 2.64 0.76 15.25
C ARG A 62 2.44 1.45 16.60
N THR A 63 2.43 2.79 16.64
CA THR A 63 2.15 3.56 17.87
C THR A 63 0.76 3.24 18.40
N LEU A 64 -0.27 3.25 17.54
CA LEU A 64 -1.64 2.92 17.97
C LEU A 64 -1.77 1.49 18.51
N GLN A 65 -1.01 0.53 17.97
CA GLN A 65 -0.94 -0.82 18.53
C GLN A 65 -0.22 -0.83 19.89
N GLN A 66 0.90 -0.13 20.01
CA GLN A 66 1.66 -0.03 21.27
C GLN A 66 0.85 0.63 22.40
N GLU A 67 0.03 1.62 22.06
CA GLU A 67 -0.89 2.29 22.99
C GLU A 67 -2.13 1.45 23.33
N GLY A 68 -2.31 0.30 22.67
CA GLY A 68 -3.46 -0.59 22.87
C GLY A 68 -4.76 -0.11 22.24
N VAL A 69 -4.72 0.92 21.39
CA VAL A 69 -5.88 1.40 20.62
C VAL A 69 -6.27 0.39 19.53
N ILE A 70 -5.26 -0.19 18.87
CA ILE A 70 -5.41 -1.30 17.93
C ILE A 70 -4.90 -2.56 18.62
N GLY A 71 -5.71 -3.62 18.66
CA GLY A 71 -5.31 -4.88 19.28
C GLY A 71 -4.15 -5.55 18.56
N GLU A 72 -4.27 -5.70 17.24
CA GLU A 72 -3.27 -6.34 16.40
C GLU A 72 -3.22 -5.74 14.99
N LEU A 73 -2.02 -5.66 14.43
CA LEU A 73 -1.74 -5.29 13.05
C LEU A 73 -1.41 -6.55 12.24
N ALA A 74 -2.01 -6.62 11.04
CA ALA A 74 -1.72 -7.64 10.04
C ALA A 74 -0.22 -7.78 9.73
N ASP A 75 0.22 -8.98 9.37
CA ASP A 75 1.62 -9.27 9.01
C ASP A 75 2.06 -8.54 7.74
N ASN A 76 1.13 -8.30 6.82
CA ASN A 76 1.39 -7.60 5.58
C ASN A 76 0.41 -6.45 5.34
N TYR A 77 0.94 -5.40 4.75
CA TYR A 77 0.16 -4.34 4.13
C TYR A 77 0.23 -4.48 2.62
N TYR A 78 -0.79 -3.98 1.94
CA TYR A 78 -0.88 -4.08 0.49
C TYR A 78 -0.80 -2.71 -0.16
N SER A 79 -0.24 -2.67 -1.36
CA SER A 79 -0.26 -1.49 -2.20
C SER A 79 -0.59 -1.85 -3.64
N CYS A 80 -1.13 -0.87 -4.36
CA CYS A 80 -1.39 -0.91 -5.79
C CYS A 80 -1.23 0.49 -6.40
N MET A 81 -1.32 0.57 -7.72
CA MET A 81 -1.43 1.84 -8.46
C MET A 81 -2.85 2.41 -8.33
N GLY A 82 -2.98 3.65 -7.86
CA GLY A 82 -4.24 4.39 -7.84
C GLY A 82 -4.63 5.00 -9.20
N GLY A 83 -3.64 5.24 -10.07
CA GLY A 83 -3.81 5.84 -11.39
C GLY A 83 -4.09 4.86 -12.53
N ILE A 84 -5.11 4.01 -12.40
CA ILE A 84 -5.52 3.08 -13.47
C ILE A 84 -6.74 3.64 -14.21
N TYR A 85 -6.61 3.92 -15.50
CA TYR A 85 -7.68 4.49 -16.32
C TYR A 85 -8.73 3.46 -16.71
N SER A 86 -8.34 2.20 -16.90
CA SER A 86 -9.28 1.13 -17.26
C SER A 86 -10.01 0.56 -16.05
N GLN A 87 -11.23 1.04 -15.78
CA GLN A 87 -12.13 0.49 -14.76
C GLN A 87 -12.34 -1.03 -14.92
N LYS A 88 -12.44 -1.50 -16.17
CA LYS A 88 -12.58 -2.93 -16.48
C LYS A 88 -11.39 -3.75 -15.98
N ARG A 89 -10.16 -3.21 -16.07
CA ARG A 89 -8.97 -3.89 -15.54
C ARG A 89 -8.91 -3.84 -14.03
N VAL A 90 -9.36 -2.73 -13.41
CA VAL A 90 -9.52 -2.66 -11.95
C VAL A 90 -10.45 -3.77 -11.46
N GLU A 91 -11.65 -3.88 -12.05
CA GLU A 91 -12.66 -4.86 -11.64
C GLU A 91 -12.26 -6.31 -11.91
N ARG A 92 -11.57 -6.58 -13.04
CA ARG A 92 -11.28 -7.95 -13.49
C ARG A 92 -9.91 -8.47 -13.08
N GLU A 93 -8.96 -7.59 -12.75
CA GLU A 93 -7.58 -7.97 -12.46
C GLU A 93 -7.17 -7.52 -11.05
N LEU A 94 -7.18 -6.20 -10.78
CA LEU A 94 -6.66 -5.66 -9.53
C LEU A 94 -7.50 -6.11 -8.32
N VAL A 95 -8.82 -5.87 -8.36
CA VAL A 95 -9.71 -6.17 -7.23
C VAL A 95 -9.67 -7.66 -6.87
N PRO A 96 -9.82 -8.62 -7.79
CA PRO A 96 -9.72 -10.03 -7.46
C PRO A 96 -8.36 -10.42 -6.85
N ASN A 97 -7.25 -9.93 -7.41
CA ASN A 97 -5.92 -10.22 -6.88
C ASN A 97 -5.75 -9.67 -5.45
N LEU A 98 -6.23 -8.46 -5.22
CA LEU A 98 -6.16 -7.81 -3.93
C LEU A 98 -7.07 -8.48 -2.90
N THR A 99 -8.30 -8.83 -3.27
CA THR A 99 -9.25 -9.56 -2.41
C THR A 99 -8.66 -10.89 -1.98
N ASN A 100 -8.14 -11.69 -2.93
CA ASN A 100 -7.51 -12.97 -2.62
C ASN A 100 -6.34 -12.84 -1.62
N ALA A 101 -5.55 -11.77 -1.70
CA ALA A 101 -4.43 -11.53 -0.79
C ALA A 101 -4.89 -11.02 0.59
N ILE A 102 -5.94 -10.20 0.65
CA ILE A 102 -6.46 -9.62 1.89
C ILE A 102 -7.29 -10.64 2.68
N GLU A 103 -8.10 -11.48 2.01
CA GLU A 103 -8.94 -12.48 2.68
C GLU A 103 -8.10 -13.50 3.47
N GLN A 104 -6.86 -13.77 3.03
CA GLN A 104 -5.92 -14.64 3.75
C GLN A 104 -5.42 -14.05 5.08
N GLN A 105 -5.68 -12.77 5.36
CA GLN A 105 -5.23 -12.10 6.59
C GLN A 105 -6.30 -12.08 7.69
N GLU A 106 -7.53 -12.55 7.43
CA GLU A 106 -8.63 -12.63 8.42
C GLU A 106 -8.86 -11.30 9.19
N LEU A 107 -8.86 -10.17 8.46
CA LEU A 107 -8.93 -8.84 9.06
C LEU A 107 -10.34 -8.48 9.57
N ASP A 108 -10.42 -7.87 10.75
CA ASP A 108 -11.65 -7.19 11.23
C ASP A 108 -11.89 -5.86 10.51
N LEU A 109 -10.82 -5.15 10.14
CA LEU A 109 -10.88 -3.83 9.52
C LEU A 109 -9.75 -3.62 8.50
N LEU A 110 -10.10 -3.04 7.35
CA LEU A 110 -9.16 -2.61 6.33
C LEU A 110 -9.11 -1.08 6.24
N LEU A 111 -7.97 -0.50 6.61
CA LEU A 111 -7.66 0.91 6.38
C LEU A 111 -7.21 1.13 4.93
N LEU A 112 -7.93 1.97 4.18
CA LEU A 112 -7.54 2.44 2.84
C LEU A 112 -6.91 3.84 2.93
N VAL A 113 -5.70 3.98 2.39
CA VAL A 113 -4.98 5.26 2.24
C VAL A 113 -4.90 5.60 0.74
N PRO A 114 -5.79 6.46 0.23
CA PRO A 114 -5.80 6.84 -1.17
C PRO A 114 -4.75 7.92 -1.48
N LEU A 115 -4.25 7.91 -2.73
CA LEU A 115 -3.46 8.96 -3.38
C LEU A 115 -3.99 9.19 -4.79
#